data_AF-A0A1F3NUD8-F1
#
_entry.id   AF-A0A1F3NUD8-F1
#
_cell.length_a   1.000
_cell.length_b   1.000
_cell.length_c   1.000
_cell.angle_alpha   90.00
_cell.angle_beta   90.00
_cell.angle_gamma   90.00
#
_symmetry.space_group_name_H-M   'P 1'
#
loop_
_entity.id
_entity.type
_entity.pdbx_description
1 polymer ?
#
loop_
_entity_poly.entity_id
_entity_poly.type
_entity_poly.pdbx_seq_one_letter_code
_entity_poly.pdbx_strand_id
1 'polypeptide(L)'
;MCPVLNQCTKNTGGRGRVIERNENQDAVDRNNFRIKTQRELYNRRQQICEHPFGTIKRQWGFTYTLLKGLQKVDGEMGIIFICYNLRRTISIFGVKKLLKKLKKWKPDYPPKDGFGKANKNTLSQGGKILFLHKSDTMRGVVALVKFSYCLTA
;
A
#
# COMPACT_ATOMS: atom_id res chain seq x y z
N MET A 1 -1.36 -39.98 35.68
CA MET A 1 -0.15 -39.98 34.82
C MET A 1 -0.40 -40.96 33.68
N CYS A 2 -0.28 -40.56 32.41
CA CYS A 2 -0.64 -41.43 31.27
C CYS A 2 0.40 -42.54 31.07
N PRO A 3 0.02 -43.83 31.12
CA PRO A 3 0.96 -44.96 31.08
C PRO A 3 1.51 -45.28 29.69
N VAL A 4 0.88 -44.81 28.61
CA VAL A 4 1.29 -45.10 27.20
C VAL A 4 2.08 -43.97 26.54
N LEU A 5 2.52 -42.98 27.31
CA LEU A 5 3.19 -41.77 26.80
C LEU A 5 4.41 -42.09 25.92
N ASN A 6 5.21 -43.09 26.32
CA ASN A 6 6.42 -43.51 25.62
C ASN A 6 6.15 -44.24 24.29
N GLN A 7 4.91 -44.71 24.08
CA GLN A 7 4.48 -45.36 22.84
C GLN A 7 3.80 -44.38 21.88
N CYS A 8 3.15 -43.35 22.42
CA CYS A 8 2.36 -42.39 21.63
C CYS A 8 3.14 -41.14 21.18
N THR A 9 4.31 -40.83 21.75
CA THR A 9 5.07 -39.61 21.42
C THR A 9 6.57 -39.78 21.61
N LYS A 10 7.36 -39.22 20.68
CA LYS A 10 8.84 -39.22 20.72
C LYS A 10 9.44 -38.24 21.74
N ASN A 11 8.63 -37.33 22.28
CA ASN A 11 9.02 -36.37 23.31
C ASN A 11 8.80 -36.97 24.71
N THR A 12 9.74 -37.80 25.14
CA THR A 12 9.67 -38.54 26.41
C THR A 12 10.11 -37.68 27.62
N GLY A 13 10.83 -36.58 27.38
CA GLY A 13 11.47 -35.74 28.41
C GLY A 13 10.69 -34.49 28.84
N GLY A 14 9.60 -34.16 28.15
CA GLY A 14 8.76 -33.01 28.50
C GLY A 14 7.31 -33.32 28.22
N ARG A 15 6.49 -33.37 29.27
CA ARG A 15 5.02 -33.58 29.18
C ARG A 15 4.32 -32.35 28.60
N GLY A 16 4.69 -31.93 27.38
CA GLY A 16 4.18 -30.71 26.77
C GLY A 16 4.49 -30.59 25.29
N ARG A 17 3.74 -29.70 24.64
CA ARG A 17 3.99 -29.23 23.28
C ARG A 17 5.36 -28.53 23.24
N VAL A 18 6.24 -28.93 22.32
CA VAL A 18 7.44 -28.15 22.01
C VAL A 18 7.00 -26.88 21.28
N ILE A 19 7.28 -25.72 21.87
CA ILE A 19 6.94 -24.41 21.31
C ILE A 19 8.22 -23.83 20.72
N GLU A 20 8.35 -23.90 19.40
CA GLU A 20 9.44 -23.23 18.69
C GLU A 20 9.05 -21.76 18.44
N ARG A 21 9.92 -20.83 18.82
CA ARG A 21 9.69 -19.39 18.67
C ARG A 21 10.52 -18.89 17.48
N ASN A 22 9.86 -18.23 16.52
CA ASN A 22 10.54 -17.61 15.37
C ASN A 22 11.29 -16.34 15.81
N GLU A 23 12.41 -16.02 15.17
CA GLU A 23 13.17 -14.76 15.35
C GLU A 23 12.29 -13.49 15.29
N ASN A 24 11.22 -13.51 14.49
CA ASN A 24 10.32 -12.37 14.29
C ASN A 24 9.06 -12.41 15.19
N GLN A 25 8.99 -13.33 16.15
CA GLN A 25 7.79 -13.53 16.96
C GLN A 25 7.40 -12.27 17.75
N ASP A 26 8.38 -11.51 18.25
CA ASP A 26 8.10 -10.28 18.99
C ASP A 26 7.41 -9.23 18.13
N ALA A 27 7.74 -9.17 16.83
CA ALA A 27 7.06 -8.27 15.90
C ALA A 27 5.61 -8.70 15.65
N VAL A 28 5.37 -10.01 15.55
CA VAL A 28 4.04 -10.60 15.41
C VAL A 28 3.19 -10.33 16.66
N ASP A 29 3.75 -10.52 17.85
CA ASP A 29 3.05 -10.29 19.11
C ASP A 29 2.66 -8.81 19.27
N ARG A 30 3.56 -7.88 18.93
CA ARG A 30 3.27 -6.44 18.89
C ARG A 30 2.16 -6.10 17.88
N ASN A 31 2.16 -6.73 16.70
CA ASN A 31 1.10 -6.50 15.72
C ASN A 31 -0.24 -7.07 16.18
N ASN A 32 -0.24 -8.26 16.79
CA ASN A 32 -1.42 -8.89 17.35
C ASN A 32 -2.05 -8.04 18.46
N PHE A 33 -1.23 -7.43 19.32
CA PHE A 33 -1.70 -6.47 20.31
C PHE A 33 -2.41 -5.28 19.63
N ARG A 34 -1.79 -4.67 18.61
CA ARG A 34 -2.41 -3.54 17.87
C ARG A 34 -3.73 -3.92 17.20
N ILE A 35 -3.81 -5.11 16.59
CA ILE A 35 -5.04 -5.59 15.95
C ILE A 35 -6.16 -5.77 16.98
N LYS A 36 -5.85 -6.35 18.16
CA LYS A 36 -6.83 -6.52 19.23
C LYS A 36 -7.32 -5.19 19.78
N THR A 37 -6.42 -4.23 20.01
CA THR A 37 -6.76 -2.92 20.58
C THR A 37 -7.48 -2.01 19.58
N GLN A 38 -7.19 -2.10 18.27
CA GLN A 38 -7.72 -1.19 17.24
C GLN A 38 -8.46 -1.93 16.11
N ARG A 39 -9.35 -2.85 16.47
CA ARG A 39 -10.03 -3.76 15.53
C ARG A 39 -10.81 -3.05 14.41
N GLU A 40 -11.56 -2.00 14.73
CA GLU A 40 -12.35 -1.26 13.75
C GLU A 40 -11.50 -0.61 12.66
N LEU A 41 -10.33 -0.07 13.04
CA LEU A 41 -9.40 0.56 12.12
C LEU A 41 -8.80 -0.45 11.14
N TYR A 42 -8.50 -1.67 11.60
CA TYR A 42 -8.02 -2.75 10.73
C TYR A 42 -9.11 -3.24 9.77
N ASN A 43 -10.36 -3.39 10.23
CA ASN A 43 -11.49 -3.74 9.37
C ASN A 43 -11.72 -2.70 8.27
N ARG A 44 -11.65 -1.41 8.62
CA ARG A 44 -11.76 -0.31 7.65
C ARG A 44 -10.63 -0.38 6.63
N ARG A 45 -9.38 -0.57 7.06
CA ARG A 45 -8.23 -0.71 6.13
C ARG A 45 -8.40 -1.87 5.17
N GLN A 46 -8.90 -3.01 5.66
CA GLN A 46 -9.16 -4.18 4.83
C GLN A 46 -10.13 -3.85 3.70
N GLN A 47 -11.30 -3.27 4.03
CA GLN A 47 -12.31 -2.86 3.04
C GLN A 47 -11.76 -1.87 2.01
N ILE A 48 -10.95 -0.92 2.47
CA ILE A 48 -10.33 0.11 1.63
C ILE A 48 -9.34 -0.48 0.64
N CYS A 49 -8.49 -1.41 1.08
CA CYS A 49 -7.47 -2.01 0.23
C CYS A 49 -8.06 -3.04 -0.73
N GLU A 50 -8.94 -3.91 -0.25
CA GLU A 50 -9.47 -5.02 -1.03
C GLU A 50 -10.26 -4.57 -2.26
N HIS A 51 -11.03 -3.50 -2.14
CA HIS A 51 -11.87 -3.02 -3.25
C HIS A 51 -11.07 -2.59 -4.50
N PRO A 52 -10.06 -1.70 -4.43
CA PRO A 52 -9.17 -1.38 -5.54
C PRO A 52 -8.50 -2.60 -6.15
N PHE A 53 -7.97 -3.51 -5.33
CA PHE A 53 -7.34 -4.74 -5.84
C PHE A 53 -8.34 -5.64 -6.58
N GLY A 54 -9.56 -5.75 -6.06
CA GLY A 54 -10.65 -6.48 -6.71
C GLY A 54 -10.99 -5.88 -8.09
N THR A 55 -11.16 -4.56 -8.18
CA THR A 55 -11.42 -3.88 -9.45
C THR A 55 -10.29 -4.08 -10.45
N ILE A 56 -9.04 -3.85 -10.04
CA ILE A 56 -7.88 -3.95 -10.95
C ILE A 56 -7.72 -5.39 -11.46
N LYS A 57 -7.81 -6.39 -10.57
CA LYS A 57 -7.59 -7.78 -10.97
C LYS A 57 -8.78 -8.38 -11.73
N ARG A 58 -10.01 -8.14 -11.28
CA ARG A 58 -11.22 -8.79 -11.83
C ARG A 58 -11.87 -8.00 -12.96
N GLN A 59 -12.07 -6.69 -12.78
CA GLN A 59 -12.76 -5.87 -13.79
C GLN A 59 -11.82 -5.43 -14.91
N TRP A 60 -10.56 -5.14 -14.63
CA TRP A 60 -9.60 -4.73 -15.67
C TRP A 60 -8.76 -5.89 -16.21
N GLY A 61 -8.90 -7.09 -15.64
CA GLY A 61 -8.18 -8.28 -16.09
C GLY A 61 -6.67 -8.22 -15.86
N PHE A 62 -6.18 -7.38 -14.93
CA PHE A 62 -4.76 -7.29 -14.63
C PHE A 62 -4.29 -8.48 -13.79
N THR A 63 -3.98 -9.59 -14.47
CA THR A 63 -3.58 -10.87 -13.86
C THR A 63 -2.08 -11.12 -13.91
N TYR A 64 -1.37 -10.51 -14.88
CA TYR A 64 0.07 -10.65 -15.05
C TYR A 64 0.73 -9.30 -15.38
N THR A 65 2.00 -9.19 -15.00
CA THR A 65 2.91 -8.09 -15.37
C THR A 65 3.61 -8.44 -16.67
N LEU A 66 3.85 -7.45 -17.54
CA LEU A 66 4.51 -7.70 -18.82
C LEU A 66 6.03 -7.71 -18.65
N LEU A 67 6.54 -6.83 -17.80
CA LEU A 67 7.95 -6.71 -17.51
C LEU A 67 8.43 -7.71 -16.44
N LYS A 68 9.71 -8.07 -16.53
CA LYS A 68 10.42 -8.90 -15.54
C LYS A 68 11.44 -8.07 -14.77
N GLY A 69 11.52 -8.32 -13.47
CA GLY A 69 12.45 -7.64 -12.55
C GLY A 69 11.75 -6.62 -11.64
N LEU A 70 12.17 -6.57 -10.38
CA LEU A 70 11.46 -5.87 -9.30
C LEU A 70 11.24 -4.37 -9.58
N GLN A 71 12.27 -3.66 -10.06
CA GLN A 71 12.15 -2.23 -10.36
C GLN A 71 11.15 -1.95 -11.49
N LYS A 72 11.11 -2.81 -12.51
CA LYS A 72 10.22 -2.64 -13.66
C LYS A 72 8.77 -2.96 -13.30
N VAL A 73 8.57 -4.04 -12.55
CA VAL A 73 7.25 -4.42 -12.02
C VAL A 73 6.69 -3.35 -11.09
N ASP A 74 7.53 -2.74 -10.24
CA ASP A 74 7.12 -1.63 -9.38
C ASP A 74 6.62 -0.43 -10.20
N GLY A 75 7.28 -0.14 -11.33
CA GLY A 75 6.82 0.84 -12.30
C GLY A 75 5.45 0.54 -12.91
N GLU A 76 5.24 -0.70 -13.38
CA GLU A 76 3.94 -1.12 -13.94
C GLU A 76 2.81 -1.00 -12.93
N MET A 77 3.04 -1.49 -11.70
CA MET A 77 2.08 -1.40 -10.61
C MET A 77 1.78 0.07 -10.28
N GLY A 78 2.81 0.92 -10.22
CA GLY A 78 2.68 2.36 -9.99
C GLY A 78 1.78 3.03 -11.02
N ILE A 79 1.98 2.74 -12.31
CA ILE A 79 1.16 3.29 -13.41
C ILE A 79 -0.31 2.88 -13.24
N ILE A 80 -0.57 1.61 -12.95
CA ILE A 80 -1.94 1.09 -12.80
C ILE A 80 -2.67 1.75 -11.64
N PHE A 81 -2.00 1.91 -10.50
CA PHE A 81 -2.59 2.60 -9.35
C PHE A 81 -2.86 4.08 -9.63
N ILE A 82 -1.98 4.76 -10.38
CA ILE A 82 -2.21 6.14 -10.82
C ILE A 82 -3.46 6.20 -11.70
N CYS A 83 -3.58 5.31 -12.69
CA CYS A 83 -4.75 5.23 -13.57
C CYS A 83 -6.04 4.95 -12.79
N TYR A 84 -6.00 4.02 -11.83
CA TYR A 84 -7.14 3.72 -10.95
C TYR A 84 -7.55 4.95 -10.14
N ASN A 85 -6.59 5.61 -9.49
CA ASN A 85 -6.84 6.79 -8.67
C ASN A 85 -7.42 7.95 -9.50
N LEU A 86 -6.89 8.19 -10.70
CA LEU A 86 -7.41 9.21 -11.61
C LEU A 86 -8.86 8.90 -12.02
N ARG A 87 -9.13 7.68 -12.48
CA ARG A 87 -10.48 7.27 -12.90
C ARG A 87 -11.47 7.36 -11.74
N ARG A 88 -11.08 6.91 -10.54
CA ARG A 88 -11.89 7.01 -9.31
C ARG A 88 -12.19 8.46 -8.97
N THR A 89 -11.18 9.33 -9.00
CA THR A 89 -11.30 10.75 -8.66
C THR A 89 -12.22 11.48 -9.64
N ILE A 90 -12.10 11.19 -10.94
CA ILE A 90 -12.99 11.73 -11.97
C ILE A 90 -14.42 11.26 -11.74
N SER A 91 -14.63 9.99 -11.38
CA SER A 91 -15.96 9.45 -11.09
C SER A 91 -16.63 10.09 -9.87
N ILE A 92 -15.87 10.44 -8.83
CA ILE A 92 -16.41 11.00 -7.58
C ILE A 92 -16.64 12.51 -7.70
N PHE A 93 -15.64 13.26 -8.20
CA PHE A 93 -15.68 14.72 -8.21
C PHE A 93 -16.14 15.31 -9.55
N GLY A 94 -15.98 14.57 -10.65
CA GLY A 94 -16.09 15.11 -12.01
C GLY A 94 -14.88 15.96 -12.41
N VAL A 95 -14.67 16.09 -13.72
CA VAL A 95 -13.47 16.73 -14.30
C VAL A 95 -13.34 18.21 -13.89
N LYS A 96 -14.44 18.98 -13.94
CA LYS A 96 -14.42 20.43 -13.66
C LYS A 96 -14.03 20.73 -12.21
N LYS A 97 -14.58 19.99 -11.24
CA LYS A 97 -14.27 20.19 -9.81
C LYS A 97 -12.84 19.75 -9.49
N LEU A 98 -12.38 18.66 -10.11
CA LEU A 98 -11.00 18.18 -9.97
C LEU A 98 -9.99 19.24 -10.42
N LEU A 99 -10.17 19.81 -11.62
CA LEU A 99 -9.29 20.86 -12.13
C LEU A 99 -9.25 22.10 -11.22
N LYS A 100 -10.40 22.51 -10.68
CA LYS A 100 -10.46 23.64 -9.73
C LYS A 100 -9.67 23.34 -8.46
N LYS A 101 -9.76 22.13 -7.92
CA LYS A 101 -9.00 21.70 -6.73
C LYS A 101 -7.51 21.63 -7.02
N LEU A 102 -7.10 21.06 -8.16
CA LEU A 102 -5.69 20.99 -8.56
C LEU A 102 -5.05 22.37 -8.73
N LYS A 103 -5.77 23.34 -9.32
CA LYS A 103 -5.29 24.73 -9.44
C LYS A 103 -5.07 25.41 -8.08
N LYS A 104 -5.85 25.04 -7.06
CA LYS A 104 -5.74 25.59 -5.69
C LYS A 104 -4.72 24.83 -4.83
N TRP A 105 -4.33 23.63 -5.24
CA TRP A 105 -3.53 22.73 -4.41
C TRP A 105 -2.11 23.28 -4.19
N LYS A 106 -1.66 23.23 -2.94
CA LYS A 106 -0.30 23.57 -2.53
C LYS A 106 0.30 22.34 -1.84
N PRO A 107 1.47 21.84 -2.29
CA PRO A 107 2.14 20.74 -1.61
C PRO A 107 2.60 21.18 -0.22
N ASP A 108 2.41 20.30 0.76
CA ASP A 108 2.82 20.46 2.17
C ASP A 108 4.19 19.83 2.46
N TYR A 109 4.84 19.27 1.43
CA TYR A 109 6.17 18.70 1.51
C TYR A 109 7.20 19.61 0.83
N PRO A 110 8.44 19.68 1.36
CA PRO A 110 9.49 20.45 0.72
C PRO A 110 9.74 19.91 -0.69
N PRO A 111 9.94 20.79 -1.69
CA PRO A 111 10.37 20.36 -3.01
C PRO A 111 11.64 19.50 -2.88
N LYS A 112 11.59 18.26 -3.38
CA LYS A 112 12.81 17.47 -3.53
C LYS A 112 13.65 18.13 -4.62
N ASP A 113 14.96 18.20 -4.40
CA ASP A 113 15.92 18.90 -5.26
C ASP A 113 15.65 18.62 -6.75
N GLY A 114 15.23 19.65 -7.48
CA GLY A 114 14.95 19.59 -8.93
C GLY A 114 13.49 19.40 -9.36
N PHE A 115 12.55 19.16 -8.44
CA PHE A 115 11.12 18.98 -8.77
C PHE A 115 10.25 19.98 -7.99
N GLY A 116 10.37 21.28 -8.29
CA GLY A 116 9.51 22.29 -7.64
C GLY A 116 9.94 23.75 -7.72
N LYS A 117 10.69 24.17 -8.74
CA LYS A 117 10.60 25.58 -9.18
C LYS A 117 9.48 25.66 -10.22
N ALA A 118 8.27 25.91 -9.74
CA ALA A 118 7.14 26.20 -10.62
C ALA A 118 7.39 27.54 -11.33
N ASN A 119 8.04 27.50 -12.51
CA ASN A 119 7.90 28.57 -13.48
C ASN A 119 6.54 28.39 -14.16
N LYS A 120 5.69 29.42 -14.12
CA LYS A 120 4.31 29.38 -14.62
C LYS A 120 4.22 29.23 -16.16
N ASN A 121 5.35 29.15 -16.86
CA ASN A 121 5.42 29.11 -18.31
C ASN A 121 6.33 27.97 -18.82
N THR A 122 5.88 26.72 -18.85
CA THR A 122 6.43 25.70 -19.77
C THR A 122 5.47 24.52 -19.91
N LEU A 123 4.46 24.68 -20.77
CA LEU A 123 3.79 23.54 -21.40
C LEU A 123 4.54 23.20 -22.69
N SER A 124 5.82 22.86 -22.56
CA SER A 124 6.60 22.32 -23.66
C SER A 124 7.89 21.71 -23.12
N GLN A 125 8.28 20.61 -23.74
CA GLN A 125 9.56 19.92 -23.64
C GLN A 125 9.65 18.80 -22.61
N GLY A 126 9.81 17.59 -23.19
CA GLY A 126 10.00 16.35 -22.47
C GLY A 126 11.21 16.41 -21.54
N GLY A 127 10.98 15.99 -20.29
CA GLY A 127 12.00 15.86 -19.27
C GLY A 127 11.91 14.46 -18.65
N LYS A 128 13.07 13.81 -18.55
CA LYS A 128 13.29 12.43 -18.09
C LYS A 128 12.38 12.00 -16.93
N ILE A 129 11.72 10.85 -17.11
CA ILE A 129 11.06 10.09 -16.05
C ILE A 129 12.15 9.55 -15.12
N LEU A 130 12.46 10.26 -14.04
CA LEU A 130 13.28 9.72 -12.95
C LEU A 130 12.36 8.96 -11.99
N PHE A 131 12.56 7.64 -11.96
CA PHE A 131 11.90 6.74 -11.02
C PHE A 131 12.19 7.14 -9.57
N LEU A 132 11.12 7.30 -8.78
CA LEU A 132 11.17 7.52 -7.34
C LEU A 132 11.99 6.42 -6.65
N HIS A 133 12.95 6.84 -5.83
CA HIS A 133 13.84 5.95 -5.09
C HIS A 133 13.06 5.08 -4.07
N LYS A 134 13.55 3.85 -3.92
CA LYS A 134 12.91 2.63 -3.38
C LYS A 134 12.35 2.69 -1.93
N SER A 135 12.54 3.79 -1.19
CA SER A 135 12.08 3.94 0.20
C SER A 135 10.81 4.78 0.38
N ASP A 136 10.35 5.47 -0.67
CA ASP A 136 9.25 6.44 -0.59
C ASP A 136 7.96 6.00 -1.31
N THR A 137 7.97 4.91 -2.08
CA THR A 137 6.80 4.43 -2.83
C THR A 137 5.64 4.02 -1.91
N MET A 138 5.92 3.40 -0.76
CA MET A 138 4.87 3.09 0.23
C MET A 138 4.30 4.34 0.90
N ARG A 139 5.08 5.43 1.04
CA ARG A 139 4.56 6.72 1.54
C ARG A 139 3.74 7.43 0.47
N GLY A 140 4.10 7.33 -0.81
CA GLY A 140 3.33 7.91 -1.92
C GLY A 140 1.96 7.27 -2.12
N VAL A 141 1.86 5.94 -2.03
CA VAL A 141 0.57 5.23 -2.08
C VAL A 141 -0.26 5.53 -0.82
N VAL A 142 0.35 5.51 0.37
CA VAL A 142 -0.34 5.89 1.62
C VAL A 142 -0.73 7.37 1.63
N ALA A 143 0.04 8.26 1.01
CA ALA A 143 -0.25 9.68 0.87
C ALA A 143 -1.38 9.94 -0.13
N LEU A 144 -1.44 9.23 -1.26
CA LEU A 144 -2.57 9.31 -2.20
C LEU A 144 -3.86 8.75 -1.61
N VAL A 145 -3.76 7.65 -0.86
CA VAL A 145 -4.85 7.10 -0.07
C VAL A 145 -5.29 8.14 0.99
N LYS A 146 -4.35 8.70 1.78
CA LYS A 146 -4.64 9.79 2.74
C LYS A 146 -5.22 11.04 2.08
N PHE A 147 -4.78 11.42 0.89
CA PHE A 147 -5.29 12.58 0.15
C PHE A 147 -6.73 12.34 -0.29
N SER A 148 -7.06 11.12 -0.75
CA SER A 148 -8.44 10.74 -1.04
C SER A 148 -9.34 10.74 0.20
N TYR A 149 -8.82 10.35 1.37
CA TYR A 149 -9.57 10.40 2.65
C TYR A 149 -9.69 11.81 3.23
N CYS A 150 -8.65 12.64 3.12
CA CYS A 150 -8.64 14.03 3.63
C CYS A 150 -9.49 14.99 2.79
N LEU A 151 -9.89 14.58 1.57
CA LEU A 151 -10.83 15.31 0.72
C LEU A 151 -12.29 14.87 0.88
N THR A 152 -12.52 13.80 1.64
CA THR A 152 -13.85 13.22 1.92
C THR A 152 -14.26 13.34 3.39
N ALA A 153 -13.40 13.92 4.24
CA ALA A 153 -13.72 14.48 5.56
C ALA A 153 -13.62 16.00 5.48
#